data_AF-A0A971ARF8-F1
#
_entry.id   AF-A0A971ARF8-F1
#
_cell.length_a   1.000
_cell.length_b   1.000
_cell.length_c   1.000
_cell.angle_alpha   90.00
_cell.angle_beta   90.00
_cell.angle_gamma   90.00
#
_symmetry.space_group_name_H-M   'P 1'
#
loop_
_entity.id
_entity.type
_entity.pdbx_description
1 polymer ?
#
loop_
_entity_poly.entity_id
_entity_poly.type
_entity_poly.pdbx_seq_one_letter_code
_entity_poly.pdbx_strand_id
1 'polypeptide(L)'
;MQNTRELFSSRLGFILISAGCAIGLGNVWRFPYITGQYGGGLFVLIYILFLIILGLPIMTMEFSVGRASKQSVATSFDVLEPPGSKWHIFKWFAMAGNYLLMMFYTTIAGWMVAYLFFMLRGDFVGSTPEEVEGVFGGLVSSPTLCI
;
A
#
# COMPACT_ATOMS: atom_id res chain seq x y z
N MET A 1 28.02 -18.91 1.12
CA MET A 1 27.10 -18.07 1.91
C MET A 1 25.79 -18.86 2.05
N GLN A 2 25.32 -19.09 3.28
CA GLN A 2 24.21 -19.99 3.60
C GLN A 2 22.93 -19.62 2.81
N ASN A 3 22.48 -20.53 1.95
CA ASN A 3 21.30 -20.36 1.10
C ASN A 3 20.06 -20.98 1.78
N THR A 4 19.89 -20.73 3.08
CA THR A 4 18.75 -21.25 3.84
C THR A 4 17.69 -20.17 3.89
N ARG A 5 16.67 -20.30 3.04
CA ARG A 5 15.54 -19.36 2.98
C ARG A 5 14.77 -19.42 4.30
N GLU A 6 14.59 -18.28 4.95
CA GLU A 6 13.72 -18.10 6.11
C GLU A 6 12.30 -18.57 5.75
N LEU A 7 11.84 -19.63 6.39
CA LEU A 7 10.48 -20.14 6.26
C LEU A 7 9.66 -19.61 7.44
N PHE A 8 8.43 -19.16 7.19
CA PHE A 8 7.55 -18.74 8.26
C PHE A 8 7.27 -19.90 9.21
N SER A 9 7.66 -19.72 10.47
CA SER A 9 7.52 -20.73 11.53
C SER A 9 6.05 -21.03 11.89
N SER A 10 5.11 -20.11 11.58
CA SER A 10 3.68 -20.28 11.88
C SER A 10 2.76 -19.77 10.76
N ARG A 11 1.68 -20.53 10.49
CA ARG A 11 0.61 -20.16 9.55
C ARG A 11 -0.08 -18.85 9.96
N LEU A 12 -0.24 -18.62 11.27
CA LEU A 12 -0.81 -17.38 11.77
C LEU A 12 0.12 -16.20 11.50
N GLY A 13 1.43 -16.38 11.64
CA GLY A 13 2.42 -15.35 11.30
C GLY A 13 2.34 -14.95 9.82
N PHE A 14 2.21 -15.92 8.92
CA PHE A 14 2.03 -15.66 7.49
C PHE A 14 0.74 -14.89 7.19
N ILE A 15 -0.39 -15.28 7.80
CA ILE A 15 -1.68 -14.60 7.61
C ILE A 15 -1.62 -13.16 8.15
N LEU A 16 -1.06 -12.96 9.34
CA LEU A 16 -0.97 -11.64 9.97
C LEU A 16 -0.08 -10.68 9.18
N ILE A 17 1.05 -11.15 8.66
CA ILE A 17 1.94 -10.33 7.81
C ILE A 17 1.25 -10.00 6.48
N SER A 18 0.60 -10.98 5.86
CA SER A 18 -0.15 -10.77 4.62
C SER A 18 -1.31 -9.79 4.82
N ALA A 19 -2.04 -9.90 5.94
CA ALA A 19 -3.08 -8.97 6.32
C ALA A 19 -2.52 -7.57 6.62
N GLY A 20 -1.37 -7.46 7.28
CA GLY A 20 -0.68 -6.19 7.53
C GLY A 20 -0.21 -5.50 6.25
N CYS A 21 0.24 -6.25 5.23
CA CYS A 21 0.54 -5.69 3.92
C CYS A 21 -0.72 -5.25 3.16
N ALA A 22 -1.84 -5.95 3.32
CA ALA A 22 -3.10 -5.62 2.65
C ALA A 22 -3.86 -4.46 3.32
N ILE A 23 -3.74 -4.31 4.64
CA ILE A 23 -4.39 -3.27 5.43
C ILE A 23 -3.44 -2.08 5.50
N GLY A 24 -3.67 -1.09 4.62
CA GLY A 24 -2.82 0.08 4.51
C GLY A 24 -3.56 1.42 4.62
N LEU A 25 -2.79 2.50 4.50
CA LEU A 25 -3.25 3.88 4.39
C LEU A 25 -4.34 4.02 3.33
N GLY A 26 -4.21 3.33 2.20
CA GLY A 26 -5.21 3.36 1.12
C GLY A 26 -6.64 3.05 1.60
N ASN A 27 -6.79 2.13 2.55
CA ASN A 27 -8.11 1.79 3.11
C ASN A 27 -8.60 2.81 4.16
N VAL A 28 -7.68 3.50 4.84
CA VAL A 28 -8.01 4.42 5.93
C VAL A 28 -8.37 5.82 5.43
N TRP A 29 -7.70 6.33 4.41
CA TRP A 29 -7.94 7.71 3.93
C TRP A 29 -8.48 7.76 2.49
N ARG A 30 -7.89 7.00 1.56
CA ARG A 30 -8.25 7.09 0.13
C ARG A 30 -9.61 6.46 -0.16
N PHE A 31 -9.89 5.29 0.41
CA PHE A 31 -11.17 4.61 0.25
C PHE A 31 -12.37 5.46 0.71
N PRO A 32 -12.40 6.03 1.94
CA PRO A 32 -13.51 6.88 2.35
C PRO A 32 -13.59 8.19 1.57
N TYR A 33 -12.46 8.79 1.20
CA TYR A 33 -12.44 10.01 0.39
C TYR A 33 -13.11 9.82 -0.98
N ILE A 34 -12.72 8.77 -1.71
CA ILE A 34 -13.29 8.45 -3.02
C ILE A 34 -14.76 8.01 -2.85
N THR A 35 -15.07 7.18 -1.85
CA THR A 35 -16.45 6.76 -1.59
C THR A 35 -17.35 7.96 -1.29
N GLY A 36 -16.87 8.94 -0.52
CA GLY A 36 -17.59 10.18 -0.23
C GLY A 36 -17.85 11.03 -1.48
N GLN A 37 -16.88 11.13 -2.38
CA GLN A 37 -17.04 11.87 -3.64
C GLN A 37 -17.99 11.18 -4.64
N TYR A 38 -17.92 9.86 -4.75
CA TYR A 38 -18.59 9.10 -5.83
C TYR A 38 -19.94 8.50 -5.44
N GLY A 39 -20.67 9.11 -4.50
CA GLY A 39 -22.06 8.74 -4.19
C GLY A 39 -22.19 7.61 -3.16
N GLY A 40 -21.18 7.39 -2.32
CA GLY A 40 -21.29 6.60 -1.10
C GLY A 40 -21.58 5.13 -1.34
N GLY A 41 -22.74 4.66 -0.86
CA GLY A 41 -23.08 3.23 -0.79
C GLY A 41 -23.13 2.52 -2.16
N LEU A 42 -23.57 3.19 -3.22
CA LEU A 42 -23.61 2.58 -4.56
C LEU A 42 -22.19 2.36 -5.11
N PHE A 43 -21.28 3.29 -4.86
CA PHE A 43 -19.87 3.13 -5.20
C PHE A 43 -19.26 1.95 -4.47
N VAL A 44 -19.58 1.75 -3.19
CA VAL A 44 -19.08 0.60 -2.42
C VAL A 44 -19.55 -0.74 -3.00
N LEU A 45 -20.82 -0.84 -3.42
CA LEU A 45 -21.34 -2.06 -4.05
C LEU A 45 -20.60 -2.40 -5.34
N ILE A 46 -20.41 -1.40 -6.21
CA ILE A 46 -19.66 -1.57 -7.47
C ILE A 46 -18.19 -1.90 -7.17
N TYR A 47 -17.58 -1.23 -6.18
CA TYR A 47 -16.22 -1.49 -5.74
C TYR A 47 -16.03 -2.95 -5.28
N ILE A 48 -16.93 -3.48 -4.45
CA ILE A 48 -16.87 -4.88 -3.99
C ILE A 48 -17.02 -5.85 -5.17
N LEU A 49 -17.92 -5.57 -6.11
CA LEU A 49 -18.10 -6.38 -7.31
C LEU A 49 -16.80 -6.48 -8.12
N PHE A 50 -16.14 -5.34 -8.38
CA PHE A 50 -14.86 -5.31 -9.08
C PHE A 50 -13.72 -5.95 -8.27
N LEU A 51 -13.74 -5.82 -6.94
CA LEU A 51 -12.77 -6.49 -6.07
C LEU A 51 -12.88 -8.02 -6.19
N ILE A 52 -14.10 -8.56 -6.29
CA ILE A 52 -14.31 -9.99 -6.48
C ILE A 52 -13.95 -10.44 -7.90
N ILE A 53 -14.31 -9.67 -8.93
CA ILE A 53 -14.11 -10.08 -10.32
C ILE A 53 -12.65 -9.90 -10.77
N LEU A 54 -11.99 -8.82 -10.35
CA LEU A 54 -10.62 -8.50 -10.78
C LEU A 54 -9.61 -8.73 -9.67
N GLY A 55 -9.93 -8.30 -8.44
CA GLY A 55 -9.00 -8.41 -7.30
C GLY A 55 -8.69 -9.87 -6.95
N LEU A 56 -9.71 -10.72 -6.77
CA LEU A 56 -9.48 -12.13 -6.43
C LEU A 56 -8.63 -12.87 -7.48
N PRO A 57 -8.93 -12.80 -8.80
CA PRO A 57 -8.08 -13.45 -9.80
C PRO A 57 -6.66 -12.92 -9.86
N ILE A 58 -6.46 -11.61 -9.72
CA ILE A 58 -5.11 -11.02 -9.70
C ILE A 58 -4.33 -11.53 -8.48
N MET A 59 -4.95 -11.55 -7.30
CA MET A 59 -4.33 -12.06 -6.08
C MET A 59 -3.98 -13.55 -6.19
N THR A 60 -4.86 -14.38 -6.76
CA THR A 60 -4.57 -15.81 -6.95
C THR A 60 -3.45 -16.02 -7.96
N MET A 61 -3.36 -15.20 -9.03
CA MET A 61 -2.24 -15.22 -9.96
C MET A 61 -0.93 -14.82 -9.29
N GLU A 62 -0.90 -13.74 -8.51
CA GLU A 62 0.30 -13.30 -7.79
C GLU A 62 0.78 -14.35 -6.77
N PHE A 63 -0.14 -14.95 -6.01
CA PHE A 63 0.20 -16.05 -5.09
C PHE A 63 0.71 -17.30 -5.82
N SER A 64 0.16 -17.60 -7.00
CA SER A 64 0.60 -18.75 -7.81
C SER A 64 2.02 -18.53 -8.34
N VAL A 65 2.31 -17.34 -8.88
CA VAL A 65 3.64 -16.95 -9.37
C VAL A 65 4.67 -16.90 -8.24
N GLY A 66 4.30 -16.35 -7.08
CA GLY A 66 5.15 -16.32 -5.89
C GLY A 66 5.46 -17.72 -5.35
N ARG A 67 4.46 -18.63 -5.34
CA ARG A 67 4.65 -20.02 -4.90
C ARG A 67 5.48 -20.84 -5.88
N ALA A 68 5.33 -20.60 -7.18
CA ALA A 68 6.03 -21.31 -8.24
C ALA A 68 7.51 -20.87 -8.36
N SER A 69 7.77 -19.56 -8.32
CA SER A 69 9.16 -19.05 -8.35
C SER A 69 9.88 -19.22 -7.01
N LYS A 70 9.14 -19.13 -5.90
CA LYS A 70 9.67 -18.95 -4.54
C LYS A 70 10.63 -17.76 -4.40
N GLN A 71 10.84 -16.92 -5.42
CA GLN A 71 11.83 -15.85 -5.45
C GLN A 71 11.15 -14.47 -5.40
N SER A 72 11.93 -13.40 -5.23
CA SER A 72 11.36 -12.04 -5.22
C SER A 72 10.77 -11.68 -6.58
N VAL A 73 9.87 -10.70 -6.63
CA VAL A 73 9.13 -10.30 -7.84
C VAL A 73 10.06 -10.11 -9.04
N ALA A 74 11.22 -9.47 -8.86
CA ALA A 74 12.18 -9.25 -9.94
C ALA A 74 12.81 -10.54 -10.48
N THR A 75 13.20 -11.46 -9.59
CA THR A 75 13.82 -12.75 -9.97
C THR A 75 12.77 -13.80 -10.38
N SER A 76 11.52 -13.63 -9.97
CA SER A 76 10.42 -14.53 -10.31
C SER A 76 10.14 -14.57 -11.82
N PHE A 77 10.20 -13.41 -12.47
CA PHE A 77 10.07 -13.30 -13.93
C PHE A 77 11.29 -13.83 -14.68
N ASP A 78 12.47 -13.86 -14.06
CA ASP A 78 13.68 -14.42 -14.66
C ASP A 78 13.74 -15.96 -14.53
N VAL A 79 13.11 -16.55 -13.51
CA VAL A 79 13.07 -18.01 -13.28
C VAL A 79 11.88 -18.70 -13.96
N LEU A 80 10.73 -18.04 -14.03
CA LEU A 80 9.50 -18.59 -14.64
C LEU A 80 9.41 -18.35 -16.14
N GLU A 81 10.44 -17.78 -16.77
CA GLU A 81 10.38 -17.47 -18.19
C GLU A 81 10.49 -18.75 -19.05
N PRO A 82 9.55 -18.99 -19.98
CA PRO A 82 9.74 -19.97 -21.04
C PRO A 82 10.84 -19.49 -22.02
N PRO A 83 11.73 -20.38 -22.49
CA PRO A 83 12.81 -20.01 -23.39
C PRO A 83 12.25 -19.34 -24.67
N GLY A 84 12.60 -18.06 -24.87
CA GLY A 84 12.19 -17.26 -26.04
C GLY A 84 11.19 -16.13 -25.76
N SER A 85 10.79 -15.90 -24.50
CA SER A 85 9.95 -14.76 -24.13
C SER A 85 10.77 -13.53 -23.72
N LYS A 86 10.11 -12.38 -23.54
CA LYS A 86 10.73 -11.12 -23.08
C LYS A 86 10.06 -10.62 -21.79
N TRP A 87 9.55 -11.52 -20.96
CA TRP A 87 8.81 -11.17 -19.73
C TRP A 87 9.70 -10.46 -18.70
N HIS A 88 11.03 -10.55 -18.85
CA HIS A 88 12.00 -9.77 -18.08
C HIS A 88 11.80 -8.26 -18.13
N ILE A 89 11.12 -7.71 -19.14
CA ILE A 89 10.89 -6.26 -19.22
C ILE A 89 9.87 -5.81 -18.16
N PHE A 90 8.92 -6.67 -17.82
CA PHE A 90 7.86 -6.37 -16.86
C PHE A 90 8.42 -6.17 -15.43
N LYS A 91 9.58 -6.75 -15.11
CA LYS A 91 10.25 -6.56 -13.80
C LYS A 91 10.65 -5.12 -13.55
N TRP A 92 11.06 -4.40 -14.59
CA TRP A 92 11.45 -2.98 -14.49
C TRP A 92 10.23 -2.10 -14.25
N PHE A 93 9.10 -2.41 -14.89
CA PHE A 93 7.85 -1.69 -14.66
C PHE A 93 7.30 -1.96 -13.25
N ALA A 94 7.30 -3.21 -12.81
CA ALA A 94 6.88 -3.58 -11.45
C ALA A 94 7.76 -2.93 -10.37
N MET A 95 9.08 -2.91 -10.56
CA MET A 95 9.99 -2.22 -9.63
C MET A 95 9.79 -0.71 -9.64
N ALA A 96 9.68 -0.07 -10.80
CA ALA A 96 9.42 1.36 -10.92
C ALA A 96 8.09 1.74 -10.25
N GLY A 97 7.03 0.94 -10.45
CA GLY A 97 5.74 1.11 -9.79
C GLY A 97 5.84 1.03 -8.26
N ASN A 98 6.57 0.05 -7.73
CA ASN A 98 6.78 -0.07 -6.28
C ASN A 98 7.60 1.09 -5.70
N TYR A 99 8.61 1.58 -6.41
CA TYR A 99 9.37 2.76 -5.99
C TYR A 99 8.51 4.02 -5.96
N LEU A 100 7.71 4.25 -7.00
CA LEU A 100 6.83 5.40 -7.08
C LEU A 100 5.72 5.34 -6.02
N LEU A 101 5.19 4.14 -5.77
CA LEU A 101 4.24 3.91 -4.68
C LEU A 101 4.87 4.24 -3.33
N MET A 102 6.11 3.78 -3.08
CA MET A 102 6.81 4.07 -1.82
C MET A 102 7.06 5.56 -1.60
N MET A 103 7.44 6.32 -2.64
CA MET A 103 7.60 7.77 -2.54
C MET A 103 6.33 8.47 -2.05
N PHE A 104 5.17 8.07 -2.57
CA PHE A 104 3.90 8.61 -2.13
C PHE A 104 3.52 8.14 -0.72
N TYR A 105 3.78 6.86 -0.42
CA TYR A 105 3.40 6.25 0.85
C TYR A 105 4.19 6.81 2.04
N THR A 106 5.48 7.10 1.86
CA THR A 106 6.32 7.69 2.90
C THR A 106 5.83 9.08 3.31
N THR A 107 5.36 9.88 2.35
CA THR A 107 4.85 11.22 2.63
C THR A 107 3.54 11.23 3.40
N ILE A 108 2.58 10.39 2.99
CA ILE A 108 1.33 10.25 3.77
C ILE A 108 1.61 9.70 5.17
N ALA A 109 2.54 8.74 5.30
CA ALA A 109 2.94 8.23 6.62
C ALA A 109 3.63 9.30 7.47
N GLY A 110 4.47 10.16 6.88
CA GLY A 110 5.10 11.30 7.54
C GLY A 110 4.08 12.27 8.12
N TRP A 111 3.02 12.59 7.35
CA TRP A 111 1.92 13.41 7.84
C TRP A 111 1.22 12.76 9.04
N MET A 112 0.91 11.46 8.98
CA MET A 112 0.28 10.79 10.13
C MET A 112 1.14 10.84 11.40
N VAL A 113 2.46 10.66 11.26
CA VAL A 113 3.39 10.76 12.40
C VAL A 113 3.44 12.18 12.93
N ALA A 114 3.46 13.19 12.08
CA ALA A 114 3.39 14.60 12.50
C ALA A 114 2.09 14.90 13.26
N TYR A 115 0.94 14.40 12.76
CA TYR A 115 -0.35 14.50 13.46
C TYR A 115 -0.35 13.80 14.82
N LEU A 116 0.32 12.65 14.95
CA LEU A 116 0.50 11.98 16.23
C LEU A 116 1.30 12.88 17.20
N PHE A 117 2.35 13.54 16.74
CA PHE A 117 3.12 14.47 17.57
C PHE A 117 2.30 15.70 18.00
N PHE A 118 1.51 16.28 17.10
CA PHE A 118 0.61 17.40 17.44
C PHE A 118 -0.48 16.98 18.44
N MET A 119 -1.04 15.78 18.30
CA MET A 119 -1.97 15.22 19.28
C MET A 119 -1.31 15.00 20.65
N LEU A 120 -0.08 14.50 20.69
CA LEU A 120 0.68 14.29 21.92
C LEU A 120 1.08 15.61 22.60
N ARG A 121 1.34 16.67 21.84
CA ARG A 121 1.61 18.02 22.36
C ARG A 121 0.35 18.71 22.92
N GLY A 122 -0.83 18.23 22.55
CA GLY A 122 -2.10 18.86 22.92
C GLY A 122 -2.47 20.04 22.03
N ASP A 123 -1.85 20.18 20.85
CA ASP A 123 -2.08 21.29 19.92
C ASP A 123 -3.52 21.30 19.36
N PHE A 124 -4.26 20.20 19.52
CA PHE A 124 -5.67 20.04 19.11
C PHE A 124 -6.67 20.16 20.26
N VAL A 125 -6.23 20.40 21.50
CA VAL A 125 -7.14 20.50 22.66
C VAL A 125 -7.81 21.87 22.66
N GLY A 126 -9.09 21.91 22.29
CA GLY A 126 -9.89 23.15 22.22
C GLY A 126 -9.88 23.83 20.85
N SER A 127 -9.26 23.23 19.84
CA SER A 127 -9.20 23.77 18.48
C SER A 127 -10.51 23.61 17.73
N THR A 128 -10.85 24.60 16.93
CA THR A 128 -11.97 24.59 15.99
C THR A 128 -11.61 23.80 14.71
N PRO A 129 -12.60 23.27 13.96
CA PRO A 129 -12.34 22.59 12.70
C PRO A 129 -11.54 23.43 11.68
N GLU A 130 -11.74 24.75 11.66
CA GLU A 130 -11.00 25.67 10.77
C GLU A 130 -9.52 25.78 11.14
N GLU A 131 -9.18 25.74 12.43
CA GLU A 131 -7.78 25.75 12.90
C GLU A 131 -7.06 24.45 12.55
N VAL A 132 -7.76 23.31 12.60
CA VAL A 132 -7.21 22.00 12.18
C VAL A 132 -6.92 21.97 10.67
N GLU A 133 -7.79 22.58 9.87
CA GLU A 133 -7.57 22.73 8.43
C GLU A 133 -6.38 23.66 8.14
N GLY A 134 -6.22 24.74 8.91
CA GLY A 134 -5.07 25.63 8.85
C GLY A 134 -3.74 24.94 9.18
N VAL A 135 -3.73 24.06 10.19
CA VAL A 135 -2.55 23.23 10.53
C VAL A 135 -2.20 22.27 9.39
N PHE A 136 -3.19 21.66 8.74
CA PHE A 136 -2.96 20.82 7.55
C PHE A 136 -2.35 21.63 6.40
N GLY A 137 -2.91 22.81 6.11
CA GLY A 137 -2.40 23.71 5.07
C GLY A 137 -0.96 24.16 5.33
N GLY A 138 -0.61 24.43 6.59
CA GLY A 138 0.77 24.73 7.00
C GLY A 138 1.72 23.55 6.88
N LEU A 139 1.24 22.33 7.13
CA LEU A 139 2.03 21.12 7.04
C LEU A 139 2.38 20.76 5.58
N VAL A 140 1.41 20.85 4.67
CA VAL A 140 1.62 20.55 3.24
C VAL A 140 2.41 21.65 2.52
N SER A 141 2.37 22.89 3.01
CA SER A 141 3.14 24.01 2.43
C SER A 141 4.59 24.11 2.94
N SER A 142 4.92 23.42 4.03
CA SER A 142 6.27 23.45 4.61
C SER A 142 7.19 22.43 3.92
N PRO A 143 8.30 22.85 3.28
CA PRO A 143 9.22 21.96 2.57
C PRO A 143 9.88 20.90 3.45
N THR A 144 9.97 21.13 4.76
CA THR A 144 10.61 20.22 5.73
C THR A 144 9.63 19.30 6.44
N LEU A 145 8.34 19.64 6.49
CA LEU A 145 7.29 18.86 7.15
C LEU A 145 6.37 18.12 6.16
N CYS A 146 6.39 18.51 4.88
CA CYS A 146 5.63 17.87 3.81
C CYS A 146 6.27 16.56 3.31
N ILE A 147 7.35 16.09 3.92
CA ILE A 147 8.14 14.94 3.45
C ILE A 147 7.49 13.62 3.85
#